data_AF-A0A1X0BW40-F1
#
_entry.id   AF-A0A1X0BW40-F1
#
_cell.length_a   1.000
_cell.length_b   1.000
_cell.length_c   1.000
_cell.angle_alpha   90.00
_cell.angle_beta   90.00
_cell.angle_gamma   90.00
#
_symmetry.space_group_name_H-M   'P 1'
#
loop_
_entity.id
_entity.type
_entity.pdbx_description
1 polymer ?
#
loop_
_entity_poly.entity_id
_entity_poly.type
_entity_poly.pdbx_seq_one_letter_code
_entity_poly.pdbx_strand_id
1 'polypeptide(L)'
;MTTTDVATTTTTTRDTAVDIGLLILRIGVGAAMLQAGLIKAFDFGTAVGFMESAGWRLPGLAAFMVTTAETLGGLGLIFGAVTPLAAFAVIAAMVDAWAVNVSGMAFWSEPFNAPFLIGIGATALLFLGAGAYSLDAKVLGRTTWGTRIAAGLLIAALAAAVLTWVALLGTNPIHFSAPA
;
A
#
# COMPACT_ATOMS: atom_id res chain seq x y z
N MET A 1 -48.97 11.17 -28.81
CA MET A 1 -48.83 9.95 -28.01
C MET A 1 -47.41 9.94 -27.46
N THR A 2 -47.21 10.51 -26.29
CA THR A 2 -45.91 10.64 -25.61
C THR A 2 -45.78 9.48 -24.62
N THR A 3 -44.95 8.50 -24.94
CA THR A 3 -44.54 7.45 -24.00
C THR A 3 -43.45 8.02 -23.11
N THR A 4 -43.83 8.36 -21.87
CA THR A 4 -42.88 8.67 -20.80
C THR A 4 -42.29 7.35 -20.32
N ASP A 5 -41.14 6.97 -20.87
CA ASP A 5 -40.34 5.88 -20.31
C ASP A 5 -39.83 6.31 -18.93
N VAL A 6 -40.43 5.73 -17.89
CA VAL A 6 -39.95 5.88 -16.52
C VAL A 6 -38.62 5.14 -16.43
N ALA A 7 -37.53 5.89 -16.53
CA ALA A 7 -36.18 5.38 -16.30
C ALA A 7 -36.14 4.75 -14.90
N THR A 8 -36.11 3.42 -14.85
CA THR A 8 -36.02 2.68 -13.61
C THR A 8 -34.61 2.85 -13.08
N THR A 9 -34.43 3.70 -12.07
CA THR A 9 -33.17 3.84 -11.35
C THR A 9 -32.88 2.52 -10.65
N THR A 10 -32.09 1.65 -11.27
CA THR A 10 -31.54 0.45 -10.62
C THR A 10 -30.60 0.89 -9.50
N THR A 11 -31.14 1.06 -8.29
CA THR A 11 -30.35 1.11 -7.07
C THR A 11 -29.72 -0.27 -6.92
N THR A 12 -28.47 -0.44 -7.37
CA THR A 12 -27.71 -1.66 -7.14
C THR A 12 -27.56 -1.83 -5.63
N THR A 13 -28.32 -2.75 -5.03
CA THR A 13 -28.18 -3.13 -3.63
C THR A 13 -26.75 -3.64 -3.43
N ARG A 14 -25.90 -2.86 -2.78
CA ARG A 14 -24.52 -3.26 -2.52
C ARG A 14 -24.51 -4.40 -1.50
N ASP A 15 -23.69 -5.41 -1.73
CA ASP A 15 -23.60 -6.56 -0.84
C ASP A 15 -22.90 -6.20 0.48
N THR A 16 -23.65 -6.24 1.57
CA THR A 16 -23.15 -5.99 2.93
C THR A 16 -21.93 -6.85 3.26
N ALA A 17 -21.87 -8.10 2.78
CA ALA A 17 -20.74 -8.98 3.03
C ALA A 17 -19.46 -8.46 2.37
N VAL A 18 -19.57 -7.90 1.16
CA VAL A 18 -18.44 -7.26 0.46
C VAL A 18 -17.96 -6.03 1.21
N ASP A 19 -18.88 -5.17 1.65
CA ASP A 19 -18.52 -3.96 2.40
C ASP A 19 -17.86 -4.27 3.75
N ILE A 20 -18.28 -5.33 4.44
CA ILE A 20 -17.64 -5.84 5.65
C ILE A 20 -16.26 -6.43 5.33
N GLY A 21 -16.14 -7.22 4.27
CA GLY A 21 -14.86 -7.79 3.82
C GLY A 21 -13.81 -6.71 3.53
N LEU A 22 -14.23 -5.62 2.85
CA LEU A 22 -13.35 -4.47 2.59
C LEU A 22 -12.96 -3.73 3.87
N LEU A 23 -13.87 -3.61 4.84
CA LEU A 23 -13.55 -3.02 6.14
C LEU A 23 -12.50 -3.86 6.88
N ILE A 24 -12.67 -5.18 6.93
CA ILE A 24 -11.72 -6.10 7.57
C ILE A 24 -10.35 -6.00 6.88
N LEU A 25 -10.32 -6.04 5.54
CA LEU A 25 -9.08 -5.93 4.77
C LEU A 25 -8.37 -4.59 5.03
N ARG A 26 -9.11 -3.48 5.06
CA ARG A 26 -8.57 -2.15 5.40
C ARG A 26 -7.97 -2.10 6.79
N ILE A 27 -8.68 -2.61 7.79
CA ILE A 27 -8.21 -2.60 9.17
C ILE A 27 -6.98 -3.50 9.31
N GLY A 28 -7.00 -4.71 8.75
CA GLY A 28 -5.87 -5.65 8.85
C GLY A 28 -4.58 -5.12 8.21
N VAL A 29 -4.67 -4.68 6.95
CA VAL A 29 -3.53 -4.10 6.23
C VAL A 29 -3.09 -2.79 6.90
N GLY A 30 -4.03 -1.90 7.20
CA GLY A 30 -3.75 -0.60 7.78
C GLY A 30 -3.16 -0.68 9.19
N ALA A 31 -3.61 -1.61 10.03
CA ALA A 31 -3.06 -1.81 11.37
C ALA A 31 -1.62 -2.33 11.34
N ALA A 32 -1.31 -3.29 10.46
CA ALA A 32 0.06 -3.78 10.28
C ALA A 32 1.01 -2.65 9.85
N MET A 33 0.57 -1.84 8.88
CA MET A 33 1.33 -0.67 8.41
C MET A 33 1.49 0.40 9.49
N LEU A 34 0.42 0.70 10.23
CA LEU A 34 0.46 1.68 11.30
C LEU A 34 1.39 1.25 12.43
N GLN A 35 1.36 -0.03 12.83
CA GLN A 35 2.29 -0.57 13.80
C GLN A 35 3.74 -0.40 13.33
N ALA A 36 4.04 -0.81 12.09
CA ALA A 36 5.38 -0.70 11.52
C ALA A 36 5.88 0.76 11.48
N GLY A 37 5.00 1.67 11.05
CA GLY A 37 5.30 3.10 10.98
C GLY A 37 5.48 3.74 12.36
N LEU A 38 4.62 3.43 13.33
CA LEU A 38 4.73 3.97 14.69
C LEU A 38 6.00 3.52 15.40
N ILE A 39 6.41 2.26 15.23
CA ILE A 39 7.70 1.78 15.77
C ILE A 39 8.85 2.64 15.23
N LYS A 40 8.88 2.91 13.92
CA LYS A 40 9.91 3.75 13.30
C LYS A 40 9.77 5.23 13.67
N ALA A 41 8.56 5.71 13.91
CA ALA A 41 8.33 7.11 14.31
C ALA A 41 8.80 7.38 15.74
N PHE A 42 8.54 6.45 16.67
CA PHE A 42 8.97 6.57 18.06
C PHE A 42 10.45 6.26 18.27
N ASP A 43 11.02 5.38 17.44
CA ASP A 43 12.46 5.08 17.44
C ASP A 43 13.07 5.32 16.05
N PHE A 44 13.08 6.60 15.66
CA PHE A 44 13.59 7.01 14.36
C PHE A 44 15.09 6.78 14.21
N GLY A 45 15.86 6.87 15.31
CA GLY A 45 17.30 6.60 15.30
C GLY A 45 17.62 5.18 14.85
N THR A 46 16.91 4.19 15.41
CA THR A 46 17.04 2.79 15.00
C THR A 46 16.61 2.58 13.54
N ALA A 47 15.56 3.26 13.08
CA ALA A 47 15.15 3.19 11.67
C ALA A 47 16.25 3.71 10.72
N VAL A 48 16.90 4.82 11.07
CA VAL A 48 18.04 5.36 10.31
C VAL A 48 19.21 4.39 10.30
N GLY A 49 19.57 3.81 11.46
CA GLY A 49 20.64 2.83 11.55
C GLY A 49 20.36 1.55 10.75
N PHE A 50 19.11 1.09 10.71
CA PHE A 50 18.70 -0.02 9.84
C PHE A 50 18.93 0.32 8.36
N MET A 51 18.50 1.50 7.91
CA MET A 51 18.71 1.95 6.53
C MET A 51 20.20 2.05 6.18
N GLU A 52 21.03 2.53 7.11
CA GLU A 52 22.48 2.58 6.92
C GLU A 52 23.06 1.16 6.77
N SER A 53 22.68 0.23 7.64
CA SER A 53 23.14 -1.16 7.58
C SER A 53 22.68 -1.90 6.33
N ALA A 54 21.52 -1.54 5.78
CA ALA A 54 20.98 -2.06 4.53
C ALA A 54 21.62 -1.41 3.29
N GLY A 55 22.54 -0.44 3.45
CA GLY A 55 23.32 0.15 2.35
C GLY A 55 22.69 1.37 1.68
N TRP A 56 21.66 1.99 2.27
CA TRP A 56 21.02 3.18 1.70
C TRP A 56 21.98 4.37 1.73
N ARG A 57 22.14 5.06 0.59
CA ARG A 57 23.00 6.23 0.39
C ARG A 57 22.57 7.45 1.22
N LEU A 58 21.26 7.58 1.46
CA LEU A 58 20.68 8.64 2.30
C LEU A 58 19.76 8.00 3.37
N PRO A 59 20.33 7.39 4.42
CA PRO A 59 19.57 6.64 5.42
C PRO A 59 18.47 7.45 6.10
N GLY A 60 18.77 8.72 6.45
CA GLY A 60 17.81 9.63 7.07
C GLY A 60 16.57 9.90 6.20
N LEU A 61 16.79 10.12 4.90
CA LEU A 61 15.70 10.36 3.95
C LEU A 61 14.88 9.08 3.72
N ALA A 62 15.55 7.94 3.54
CA ALA A 62 14.89 6.66 3.36
C ALA A 62 14.03 6.28 4.59
N ALA A 63 14.58 6.44 5.79
CA ALA A 63 13.88 6.23 7.05
C ALA A 63 12.67 7.16 7.18
N PHE A 64 12.82 8.44 6.82
CA PHE A 64 11.71 9.40 6.84
C PHE A 64 10.60 9.03 5.85
N MET A 65 10.96 8.68 4.61
CA MET A 65 10.01 8.29 3.57
C MET A 65 9.23 7.04 3.98
N VAL A 66 9.91 5.97 4.42
CA VAL A 66 9.23 4.73 4.84
C VAL A 66 8.34 4.96 6.06
N THR A 67 8.82 5.70 7.06
CA THR A 67 8.06 5.96 8.29
C THR A 67 6.78 6.74 7.98
N THR A 68 6.89 7.73 7.08
CA THR A 68 5.76 8.55 6.65
C THR A 68 4.77 7.72 5.84
N ALA A 69 5.26 6.93 4.87
CA ALA A 69 4.42 6.09 4.02
C ALA A 69 3.67 5.03 4.84
N GLU A 70 4.34 4.38 5.78
CA GLU A 70 3.74 3.36 6.63
C GLU A 70 2.70 3.95 7.60
N THR A 71 3.04 5.06 8.27
CA THR A 71 2.15 5.67 9.27
C THR A 71 0.93 6.30 8.61
N LEU A 72 1.13 7.17 7.61
CA LEU A 72 0.03 7.86 6.95
C LEU A 72 -0.77 6.93 6.05
N GLY A 73 -0.10 5.99 5.35
CA GLY A 73 -0.76 4.95 4.58
C GLY A 73 -1.62 4.04 5.47
N GLY A 74 -1.08 3.62 6.62
CA GLY A 74 -1.81 2.82 7.61
C GLY A 74 -3.06 3.53 8.13
N LEU A 75 -2.93 4.79 8.58
CA LEU A 75 -4.06 5.61 9.02
C LEU A 75 -5.10 5.81 7.90
N GLY A 76 -4.63 6.15 6.70
CA GLY A 76 -5.49 6.35 5.53
C GLY A 76 -6.31 5.10 5.18
N LEU A 77 -5.70 3.92 5.26
CA LEU A 77 -6.42 2.66 5.04
C LEU A 77 -7.43 2.35 6.16
N ILE A 78 -7.03 2.46 7.44
CA ILE A 78 -7.92 2.18 8.58
C ILE A 78 -9.20 3.02 8.49
N PHE A 79 -9.06 4.33 8.28
CA PHE A 79 -10.21 5.22 8.17
C PHE A 79 -10.88 5.15 6.79
N GLY A 80 -10.20 4.60 5.78
CA GLY A 80 -10.62 4.65 4.38
C GLY A 80 -10.73 6.09 3.90
N ALA A 81 -9.72 6.90 4.20
CA ALA A 81 -9.60 8.27 3.76
C ALA A 81 -8.56 8.34 2.66
N VAL A 82 -8.92 8.95 1.52
CA VAL A 82 -8.11 8.96 0.29
C VAL A 82 -7.49 7.58 0.02
N THR A 83 -8.34 6.55 0.13
CA THR A 83 -7.98 5.13 0.08
C THR A 83 -7.02 4.77 -1.06
N PRO A 84 -7.18 5.26 -2.31
CA PRO A 84 -6.26 4.91 -3.38
C PRO A 84 -4.87 5.52 -3.19
N LEU A 85 -4.74 6.69 -2.57
CA LEU A 85 -3.44 7.30 -2.23
C LEU A 85 -2.80 6.60 -1.03
N ALA A 86 -3.60 6.21 -0.04
CA ALA A 86 -3.12 5.41 1.09
C ALA A 86 -2.60 4.04 0.61
N ALA A 87 -3.35 3.36 -0.26
CA ALA A 87 -2.92 2.11 -0.88
C ALA A 87 -1.66 2.29 -1.74
N PHE A 88 -1.57 3.37 -2.53
CA PHE A 88 -0.35 3.72 -3.27
C PHE A 88 0.88 3.80 -2.35
N ALA A 89 0.78 4.53 -1.23
CA ALA A 89 1.89 4.71 -0.31
C ALA A 89 2.33 3.38 0.32
N VAL A 90 1.36 2.54 0.72
CA VAL A 90 1.62 1.21 1.26
C VAL A 90 2.28 0.31 0.21
N ILE A 91 1.78 0.27 -1.03
CA ILE A 91 2.36 -0.54 -2.10
C ILE A 91 3.81 -0.15 -2.36
N ALA A 92 4.10 1.15 -2.49
CA ALA A 92 5.46 1.63 -2.74
C ALA A 92 6.42 1.20 -1.62
N ALA A 93 6.04 1.41 -0.35
CA ALA A 93 6.85 1.01 0.80
C ALA A 93 7.04 -0.51 0.92
N MET A 94 6.00 -1.29 0.65
CA MET A 94 6.06 -2.75 0.76
C MET A 94 6.88 -3.40 -0.35
N VAL A 95 6.96 -2.82 -1.54
CA VAL A 95 7.83 -3.30 -2.61
C VAL A 95 9.30 -3.16 -2.21
N ASP A 96 9.71 -2.00 -1.69
CA ASP A 96 11.07 -1.79 -1.23
C ASP A 96 11.40 -2.67 -0.01
N ALA A 97 10.49 -2.76 0.96
CA ALA A 97 10.66 -3.63 2.13
C ALA A 97 10.76 -5.12 1.75
N TRP A 98 9.94 -5.56 0.79
CA TRP A 98 10.02 -6.92 0.25
C TRP A 98 11.37 -7.17 -0.42
N ALA A 99 11.82 -6.24 -1.27
CA ALA A 99 13.09 -6.32 -1.98
C ALA A 99 14.29 -6.42 -1.02
N VAL A 100 14.33 -5.58 0.03
CA VAL A 100 15.38 -5.65 1.07
C VAL A 100 15.41 -7.01 1.76
N ASN A 101 14.25 -7.57 2.08
CA ASN A 101 14.19 -8.88 2.75
C ASN A 101 14.73 -10.00 1.85
N VAL A 102 14.34 -10.03 0.57
CA VAL A 102 14.69 -11.13 -0.32
C VAL A 102 16.07 -11.00 -0.97
N SER A 103 16.63 -9.79 -1.08
CA SER A 103 17.91 -9.55 -1.77
C SER A 103 19.11 -10.23 -1.12
N GLY A 104 19.06 -10.47 0.19
CA GLY A 104 20.12 -11.15 0.94
C GLY A 104 19.95 -12.67 1.05
N MET A 105 18.89 -13.24 0.49
CA MET A 105 18.55 -14.65 0.65
C MET A 105 18.70 -15.45 -0.64
N ALA A 106 18.74 -16.79 -0.52
CA ALA A 106 18.66 -17.66 -1.69
C ALA A 106 17.30 -17.48 -2.39
N PHE A 107 17.31 -17.53 -3.73
CA PHE A 107 16.11 -17.39 -4.53
C PHE A 107 15.02 -18.38 -4.08
N TRP A 108 13.81 -17.87 -3.79
CA TRP A 108 12.64 -18.61 -3.26
C TRP A 108 12.75 -19.18 -1.83
N SER A 109 13.70 -18.75 -1.00
CA SER A 109 13.77 -19.25 0.38
C SER A 109 12.56 -18.82 1.24
N GLU A 110 12.10 -17.57 1.10
CA GLU A 110 10.93 -17.03 1.83
C GLU A 110 10.29 -15.87 1.03
N PRO A 111 9.67 -16.16 -0.13
CA PRO A 111 9.21 -15.11 -1.06
C PRO A 111 7.89 -14.46 -0.63
N PHE A 112 7.08 -15.15 0.19
CA PHE A 112 5.72 -14.71 0.59
C PHE A 112 5.69 -14.14 2.00
N ASN A 113 6.73 -13.40 2.37
CA ASN A 113 6.85 -12.77 3.67
C ASN A 113 5.78 -11.66 3.90
N ALA A 114 5.75 -11.09 5.10
CA ALA A 114 4.74 -10.10 5.49
C ALA A 114 4.63 -8.89 4.52
N PRO A 115 5.73 -8.23 4.09
CA PRO A 115 5.65 -7.17 3.08
C PRO A 115 4.95 -7.56 1.80
N PHE A 116 5.20 -8.77 1.28
CA PHE A 116 4.53 -9.28 0.08
C PHE A 116 3.02 -9.32 0.27
N LEU A 117 2.55 -9.99 1.32
CA LEU A 117 1.11 -10.19 1.58
C LEU A 117 0.39 -8.86 1.85
N ILE A 118 1.04 -7.94 2.57
CA ILE A 118 0.50 -6.60 2.83
C ILE A 118 0.42 -5.79 1.53
N GLY A 119 1.44 -5.85 0.68
CA GLY A 119 1.43 -5.21 -0.64
C GLY A 119 0.31 -5.73 -1.55
N ILE A 120 0.06 -7.04 -1.55
CA ILE A 120 -1.07 -7.65 -2.25
C ILE A 120 -2.41 -7.18 -1.66
N GLY A 121 -2.54 -7.13 -0.33
CA GLY A 121 -3.74 -6.61 0.34
C GLY A 121 -4.03 -5.15 0.00
N ALA A 122 -3.01 -4.29 -0.03
CA ALA A 122 -3.12 -2.90 -0.44
C ALA A 122 -3.50 -2.78 -1.93
N THR A 123 -2.93 -3.62 -2.79
CA THR A 123 -3.29 -3.68 -4.21
C THR A 123 -4.75 -4.10 -4.39
N ALA A 124 -5.23 -5.10 -3.63
CA ALA A 124 -6.63 -5.49 -3.65
C ALA A 124 -7.53 -4.32 -3.23
N LEU A 125 -7.19 -3.58 -2.16
CA LEU A 125 -7.93 -2.39 -1.74
C LEU A 125 -7.93 -1.28 -2.80
N LEU A 126 -6.84 -1.11 -3.54
CA LEU A 126 -6.74 -0.12 -4.61
C LEU A 126 -7.75 -0.38 -5.75
N PHE A 127 -8.01 -1.64 -6.08
CA PHE A 127 -8.96 -2.02 -7.15
C PHE A 127 -10.39 -2.27 -6.66
N LEU A 128 -10.55 -2.89 -5.49
CA LEU A 128 -11.87 -3.19 -4.93
C LEU A 128 -12.54 -1.94 -4.34
N GLY A 129 -11.75 -0.96 -3.91
CA GLY A 129 -12.22 0.31 -3.38
C GLY A 129 -12.28 0.39 -1.85
N ALA A 130 -12.83 1.50 -1.37
CA ALA A 130 -12.89 1.88 0.04
C ALA A 130 -14.02 1.19 0.81
N GLY A 131 -15.10 0.77 0.13
CA GLY A 131 -16.29 0.17 0.76
C GLY A 131 -17.16 1.18 1.53
N ALA A 132 -18.37 0.77 1.93
CA ALA A 132 -19.37 1.65 2.57
C ALA A 132 -18.90 2.31 3.88
N TYR A 133 -18.10 1.60 4.67
CA TYR A 133 -17.68 2.04 6.00
C TYR A 133 -16.44 2.95 5.97
N SER A 134 -16.10 3.52 4.83
CA SER A 134 -14.94 4.41 4.66
C SER A 134 -15.31 5.88 4.81
N LEU A 135 -14.33 6.72 5.13
CA LEU A 135 -14.51 8.17 5.07
C LEU A 135 -14.71 8.65 3.62
N ASP A 136 -14.07 8.02 2.63
CA ASP A 136 -14.32 8.28 1.21
C ASP A 136 -15.79 8.08 0.84
N ALA A 137 -16.44 7.03 1.37
CA ALA A 137 -17.86 6.80 1.18
C ALA A 137 -18.72 7.88 1.85
N LYS A 138 -18.41 8.21 3.11
CA LYS A 138 -19.24 9.12 3.92
C LYS A 138 -19.09 10.58 3.54
N VAL A 139 -17.90 11.00 3.14
CA VAL A 139 -17.57 12.42 2.87
C VAL A 139 -17.57 12.72 1.38
N LEU A 140 -17.01 11.83 0.55
CA LEU A 140 -16.89 12.04 -0.90
C LEU A 140 -17.99 11.33 -1.69
N GLY A 141 -18.81 10.50 -1.05
CA GLY A 141 -19.79 9.65 -1.73
C GLY A 141 -19.16 8.57 -2.60
N ARG A 142 -17.88 8.25 -2.40
CA ARG A 142 -17.10 7.34 -3.27
C ARG A 142 -16.71 6.07 -2.53
N THR A 143 -17.27 4.95 -2.95
CA THR A 143 -16.92 3.63 -2.38
C THR A 143 -15.94 2.86 -3.22
N THR A 144 -15.83 3.21 -4.50
CA THR A 144 -14.84 2.67 -5.43
C THR A 144 -14.20 3.81 -6.20
N TRP A 145 -13.00 3.55 -6.72
CA TRP A 145 -12.30 4.44 -7.62
C TRP A 145 -12.23 3.78 -8.99
N GLY A 146 -12.25 4.56 -10.06
CA GLY A 146 -12.25 4.00 -11.42
C GLY A 146 -11.00 3.16 -11.68
N THR A 147 -11.15 2.02 -12.35
CA THR A 147 -10.04 1.06 -12.63
C THR A 147 -8.84 1.72 -13.29
N ARG A 148 -9.04 2.74 -14.14
CA ARG A 148 -7.96 3.50 -14.78
C ARG A 148 -7.11 4.28 -13.77
N ILE A 149 -7.75 4.86 -12.76
CA ILE A 149 -7.08 5.59 -11.68
C ILE A 149 -6.31 4.59 -10.82
N ALA A 150 -6.94 3.47 -10.45
CA ALA A 150 -6.31 2.39 -9.70
C ALA A 150 -5.07 1.84 -10.42
N ALA A 151 -5.18 1.52 -11.71
CA ALA A 151 -4.06 1.05 -12.52
C ALA A 151 -2.96 2.10 -12.66
N GLY A 152 -3.32 3.36 -12.90
CA GLY A 152 -2.36 4.46 -12.96
C GLY A 152 -1.59 4.64 -11.65
N LEU A 153 -2.28 4.55 -10.51
CA LEU A 153 -1.66 4.62 -9.19
C LEU A 153 -0.81 3.40 -8.88
N LEU A 154 -1.22 2.19 -9.28
CA LEU A 154 -0.38 1.01 -9.14
C LEU A 154 0.93 1.19 -9.92
N ILE A 155 0.86 1.59 -11.19
CA ILE A 155 2.05 1.85 -12.02
C ILE A 155 2.92 2.92 -11.37
N ALA A 156 2.31 4.01 -10.90
CA ALA A 156 3.04 5.07 -10.22
C ALA A 156 3.69 4.59 -8.91
N ALA A 157 3.04 3.71 -8.13
CA ALA A 157 3.59 3.18 -6.89
C ALA A 157 4.82 2.29 -7.15
N LEU A 158 4.72 1.43 -8.17
CA LEU A 158 5.84 0.60 -8.62
C LEU A 158 6.99 1.48 -9.14
N ALA A 159 6.67 2.51 -9.94
CA ALA A 159 7.67 3.46 -10.40
C ALA A 159 8.32 4.22 -9.24
N ALA A 160 7.55 4.65 -8.23
CA ALA A 160 8.06 5.31 -7.05
C ALA A 160 9.00 4.41 -6.24
N ALA A 161 8.64 3.13 -6.03
CA ALA A 161 9.51 2.15 -5.40
C ALA A 161 10.82 1.97 -6.18
N VAL A 162 10.73 1.70 -7.49
CA VAL A 162 11.92 1.55 -8.36
C VAL A 162 12.80 2.80 -8.33
N LEU A 163 12.21 4.00 -8.41
CA LEU A 163 12.95 5.25 -8.34
C LEU A 163 13.63 5.43 -6.99
N THR A 164 12.94 5.10 -5.89
CA THR A 164 13.47 5.17 -4.53
C THR A 164 14.64 4.20 -4.36
N TRP A 165 14.47 2.96 -4.80
CA TRP A 165 15.51 1.94 -4.81
C TRP A 165 16.73 2.35 -5.64
N VAL A 166 16.55 2.75 -6.89
CA VAL A 166 17.66 3.12 -7.78
C VAL A 166 18.38 4.39 -7.29
N ALA A 167 17.62 5.40 -6.85
CA ALA A 167 18.21 6.65 -6.40
C ALA A 167 18.97 6.49 -5.07
N LEU A 168 18.40 5.75 -4.12
CA LEU A 168 18.88 5.72 -2.74
C LEU A 168 19.67 4.47 -2.39
N LEU A 169 19.47 3.33 -3.03
CA LEU A 169 20.20 2.10 -2.74
C LEU A 169 21.14 1.71 -3.90
N GLY A 170 20.66 1.79 -5.15
CA GLY A 170 21.49 1.68 -6.35
C GLY A 170 22.06 0.29 -6.64
N THR A 171 21.68 -0.74 -5.88
CA THR A 171 22.07 -2.14 -6.09
C THR A 171 20.99 -2.90 -6.89
N ASN A 172 21.29 -4.09 -7.42
CA ASN A 172 20.27 -4.94 -8.03
C ASN A 172 19.57 -5.75 -6.90
N PRO A 173 18.25 -5.64 -6.69
CA PRO A 173 17.55 -6.34 -5.60
C PRO A 173 17.49 -7.86 -5.79
N ILE A 174 17.67 -8.37 -7.02
CA ILE A 174 17.48 -9.78 -7.33
C ILE A 174 18.80 -10.37 -7.80
N HIS A 175 19.40 -11.20 -6.94
CA HIS A 175 20.54 -12.03 -7.28
C HIS A 175 20.07 -13.48 -7.44
N PHE A 176 20.41 -14.12 -8.56
CA PHE A 176 20.10 -15.55 -8.81
C PHE A 176 21.06 -16.51 -8.08
N SER A 177 22.03 -15.96 -7.36
CA SER A 177 22.99 -16.63 -6.50
C SER A 177 23.12 -15.80 -5.23
N ALA A 178 23.28 -16.46 -4.07
CA ALA A 178 23.54 -15.74 -2.82
C ALA A 178 24.74 -14.77 -3.01
N PRO A 179 24.67 -13.52 -2.53
CA PRO A 179 25.86 -12.68 -2.49
C PRO A 179 26.92 -13.42 -1.68
N ALA A 180 28.12 -13.56 -2.26
CA ALA A 180 29.28 -14.18 -1.62
C ALA A 180 29.77 -13.33 -0.44
#